data_AF-A0A8T4BCE9-F1
#
_entry.id   AF-A0A8T4BCE9-F1
#
_cell.length_a   1.000
_cell.length_b   1.000
_cell.length_c   1.000
_cell.angle_alpha   90.00
_cell.angle_beta   90.00
_cell.angle_gamma   90.00
#
_symmetry.space_group_name_H-M   'P 1'
#
loop_
_entity.id
_entity.type
_entity.pdbx_description
1 polymer ?
#
loop_
_entity_poly.entity_id
_entity_poly.type
_entity_poly.pdbx_seq_one_letter_code
_entity_poly.pdbx_strand_id
1 'polypeptide(L)'
;MRRVILITILLMLTSLSALTNVSSNPHTDGSTNTISSSEIWASDGPLDGDVIISNGAVLTVNGDITVADQSSILVEEGGVLDLNGKLIGENLNAVLRVDNESVINADFGSLTGEGQLIINFDLFTTQYCNITIGDVKTNISSQDKVEIDMTFNGTPFNITFEIYSFILPEISTIQSRDVNGVIQTIRAEDIIHTGSSIAWKGEPSFGVTVEGTMNSMGGEFQGANITCSGGCNFENSTLIGSAPINVKNGTSLTAETSSIIGSRTDEDIILHDAAVISYDVNTMTGTGGTTDSWIRLLSQRVIQTNLMDAGATVHFEGIGWSGDNGDNILDENGRVDLGTSEARRIIEWVDGNGVYGSEDSEVLITLNGGVTTWSEGYDILIDPAPTTPYHEVSIDLPFVSIDSVVAEDTSGTANKGLGVMVTVSNTGDAP
;
A
#
# COMPACT_ATOMS: atom_id res chain seq x y z
N MET A 1 -10.11 -17.41 -58.99
CA MET A 1 -9.96 -17.51 -57.52
C MET A 1 -8.69 -16.82 -57.00
N ARG A 2 -7.49 -17.07 -57.54
CA ARG A 2 -6.22 -16.42 -57.09
C ARG A 2 -6.21 -14.88 -57.11
N ARG A 3 -6.84 -14.22 -58.09
CA ARG A 3 -6.93 -12.75 -58.16
C ARG A 3 -7.93 -12.12 -57.18
N VAL A 4 -8.96 -12.86 -56.78
CA VAL A 4 -9.99 -12.36 -55.84
C VAL A 4 -9.42 -12.39 -54.42
N ILE A 5 -8.73 -13.48 -54.05
CA ILE A 5 -8.07 -13.62 -52.74
C ILE A 5 -6.98 -12.55 -52.53
N LEU A 6 -6.20 -12.21 -53.56
CA LEU A 6 -5.17 -11.17 -53.46
C LEU A 6 -5.78 -9.77 -53.25
N ILE A 7 -6.93 -9.47 -53.87
CA ILE A 7 -7.65 -8.20 -53.70
C ILE A 7 -8.29 -8.13 -52.32
N THR A 8 -8.85 -9.23 -51.79
CA THR A 8 -9.42 -9.26 -50.44
C THR A 8 -8.35 -9.10 -49.36
N ILE A 9 -7.17 -9.73 -49.52
CA ILE A 9 -6.03 -9.55 -48.61
C ILE A 9 -5.49 -8.11 -48.69
N LEU A 10 -5.39 -7.52 -49.90
CA LEU A 10 -4.93 -6.14 -50.05
C LEU A 10 -5.93 -5.13 -49.48
N LEU A 11 -7.25 -5.36 -49.62
CA LEU A 11 -8.30 -4.54 -49.01
C LEU A 11 -8.32 -4.68 -47.48
N MET A 12 -8.09 -5.87 -46.94
CA MET A 12 -7.95 -6.10 -45.50
C MET A 12 -6.67 -5.48 -44.92
N LEU A 13 -5.57 -5.49 -45.67
CA LEU A 13 -4.34 -4.78 -45.27
C LEU A 13 -4.53 -3.24 -45.33
N THR A 14 -5.29 -2.72 -46.29
CA THR A 14 -5.59 -1.27 -46.34
C THR A 14 -6.58 -0.82 -45.27
N SER A 15 -7.47 -1.71 -44.79
CA SER A 15 -8.37 -1.41 -43.67
C SER A 15 -7.68 -1.47 -42.31
N LEU A 16 -6.58 -2.23 -42.17
CA LEU A 16 -5.74 -2.20 -40.96
C LEU A 16 -4.80 -0.99 -40.91
N SER A 17 -4.45 -0.40 -42.06
CA SER A 17 -3.60 0.80 -42.13
C SER A 17 -4.37 2.12 -41.92
N ALA A 18 -5.66 2.06 -41.57
CA ALA A 18 -6.50 3.24 -41.29
C ALA A 18 -6.76 3.43 -39.80
N LEU A 19 -5.86 2.97 -38.93
CA LEU A 19 -5.71 3.55 -37.58
C LEU A 19 -5.19 4.98 -37.78
N THR A 20 -6.09 5.92 -38.03
CA THR A 20 -5.76 7.34 -38.06
C THR A 20 -5.49 7.74 -36.62
N ASN A 21 -4.22 7.71 -36.20
CA ASN A 21 -3.81 8.38 -34.98
C ASN A 21 -4.08 9.87 -35.18
N VAL A 22 -5.08 10.40 -34.48
CA VAL A 22 -5.36 11.83 -34.49
C VAL A 22 -4.47 12.47 -33.44
N SER A 23 -3.65 13.43 -33.86
CA SER A 23 -2.99 14.31 -32.91
C SER A 23 -4.01 15.34 -32.44
N SER A 24 -4.18 15.42 -31.13
CA SER A 24 -5.08 16.31 -30.44
C SER A 24 -4.37 16.85 -29.19
N ASN A 25 -5.06 17.72 -28.46
CA ASN A 25 -4.63 18.19 -27.16
C ASN A 25 -5.68 17.79 -26.11
N PRO A 26 -5.30 17.71 -24.82
CA PRO A 26 -6.26 17.55 -23.75
C PRO A 26 -7.34 18.65 -23.79
N HIS A 27 -8.52 18.33 -23.25
CA HIS A 27 -9.61 19.28 -23.09
C HIS A 27 -9.42 20.10 -21.81
N THR A 28 -10.01 21.29 -21.77
CA THR A 28 -9.71 22.30 -20.72
C THR A 28 -10.97 23.00 -20.22
N ASP A 29 -12.12 22.35 -20.30
CA ASP A 29 -13.43 22.95 -20.02
C ASP A 29 -14.13 22.35 -18.79
N GLY A 30 -13.42 21.51 -18.03
CA GLY A 30 -13.92 20.82 -16.84
C GLY A 30 -14.94 19.73 -17.14
N SER A 31 -15.14 19.37 -18.41
CA SER A 31 -16.11 18.35 -18.82
C SER A 31 -15.50 16.95 -18.81
N THR A 32 -16.26 15.95 -19.24
CA THR A 32 -15.74 14.60 -19.48
C THR A 32 -15.55 14.40 -20.98
N ASN A 33 -14.35 14.03 -21.41
CA ASN A 33 -14.06 13.60 -22.78
C ASN A 33 -13.87 12.08 -22.87
N THR A 34 -14.51 11.45 -23.86
CA THR A 34 -14.36 10.01 -24.12
C THR A 34 -13.55 9.78 -25.38
N ILE A 35 -12.39 9.14 -25.21
CA ILE A 35 -11.52 8.68 -26.29
C ILE A 35 -12.01 7.32 -26.75
N SER A 36 -12.68 7.29 -27.89
CA SER A 36 -13.27 6.09 -28.51
C SER A 36 -12.43 5.52 -29.66
N SER A 37 -11.31 6.16 -29.99
CA SER A 37 -10.34 5.74 -31.01
C SER A 37 -8.94 6.25 -30.64
N SER A 38 -7.89 5.65 -31.20
CA SER A 38 -6.51 6.02 -30.86
C SER A 38 -6.18 7.50 -31.07
N GLU A 39 -5.60 8.12 -30.04
CA GLU A 39 -5.35 9.56 -29.92
C GLU A 39 -3.94 9.82 -29.34
N ILE A 40 -3.28 10.90 -29.78
CA ILE A 40 -1.95 11.28 -29.29
C ILE A 40 -1.92 12.73 -28.81
N TRP A 41 -1.56 12.92 -27.55
CA TRP A 41 -1.25 14.22 -26.94
C TRP A 41 0.25 14.48 -27.02
N ALA A 42 0.67 15.19 -28.06
CA ALA A 42 2.09 15.40 -28.37
C ALA A 42 2.65 16.76 -27.91
N SER A 43 1.79 17.70 -27.54
CA SER A 43 2.19 19.04 -27.11
C SER A 43 1.88 19.23 -25.64
N ASP A 44 2.70 20.03 -24.98
CA ASP A 44 2.47 20.47 -23.60
C ASP A 44 1.16 21.26 -23.52
N GLY A 45 0.44 21.12 -22.42
CA GLY A 45 -0.81 21.83 -22.24
C GLY A 45 -1.58 21.41 -20.99
N PRO A 46 -2.61 22.18 -20.61
CA PRO A 46 -3.45 21.82 -19.49
C PRO A 46 -4.47 20.74 -19.87
N LEU A 47 -4.85 19.93 -18.88
CA LEU A 47 -6.05 19.09 -18.85
C LEU A 47 -6.93 19.60 -17.69
N ASP A 48 -8.16 19.99 -17.97
CA ASP A 48 -9.17 20.34 -16.96
C ASP A 48 -10.46 19.58 -17.28
N GLY A 49 -10.75 18.56 -16.48
CA GLY A 49 -11.85 17.63 -16.66
C GLY A 49 -11.45 16.15 -16.66
N ASP A 50 -12.41 15.29 -16.96
CA ASP A 50 -12.27 13.84 -16.89
C ASP A 50 -12.02 13.22 -18.26
N VAL A 51 -11.18 12.20 -18.32
CA VAL A 51 -10.84 11.48 -19.54
C VAL A 51 -11.24 10.02 -19.37
N ILE A 52 -12.04 9.50 -20.30
CA ILE A 52 -12.37 8.08 -20.37
C ILE A 52 -11.73 7.50 -21.63
N ILE A 53 -10.84 6.54 -21.48
CA ILE A 53 -10.24 5.79 -22.59
C ILE A 53 -11.01 4.49 -22.73
N SER A 54 -11.82 4.41 -23.77
CA SER A 54 -12.74 3.29 -23.95
C SER A 54 -12.09 2.02 -24.47
N ASN A 55 -12.81 0.91 -24.36
CA ASN A 55 -12.40 -0.40 -24.89
C ASN A 55 -11.92 -0.30 -26.36
N GLY A 56 -10.70 -0.79 -26.60
CA GLY A 56 -10.08 -0.79 -27.93
C GLY A 56 -9.46 0.55 -28.36
N ALA A 57 -9.62 1.61 -27.56
CA ALA A 57 -8.96 2.89 -27.77
C ALA A 57 -7.58 2.93 -27.08
N VAL A 58 -6.71 3.80 -27.58
CA VAL A 58 -5.38 4.03 -27.03
C VAL A 58 -5.16 5.54 -26.91
N LEU A 59 -4.84 6.03 -25.71
CA LEU A 59 -4.31 7.37 -25.54
C LEU A 59 -2.80 7.29 -25.35
N THR A 60 -2.05 7.94 -26.24
CA THR A 60 -0.61 8.13 -26.06
C THR A 60 -0.31 9.56 -25.62
N VAL A 61 0.33 9.73 -24.46
CA VAL A 61 0.74 11.04 -23.94
C VAL A 61 2.26 11.18 -24.08
N ASN A 62 2.70 12.11 -24.91
CA ASN A 62 4.12 12.42 -25.15
C ASN A 62 4.51 13.83 -24.66
N GLY A 63 3.55 14.73 -24.47
CA GLY A 63 3.80 16.08 -23.95
C GLY A 63 3.77 16.15 -22.42
N ASP A 64 4.10 17.33 -21.90
CA ASP A 64 3.99 17.64 -20.47
C ASP A 64 2.60 18.23 -20.19
N ILE A 65 1.73 17.42 -19.58
CA ILE A 65 0.33 17.78 -19.36
C ILE A 65 0.11 18.22 -17.92
N THR A 66 -0.28 19.47 -17.71
CA THR A 66 -0.68 19.98 -16.39
C THR A 66 -2.14 19.62 -16.13
N VAL A 67 -2.40 18.79 -15.13
CA VAL A 67 -3.72 18.26 -14.82
C VAL A 67 -4.32 19.07 -13.67
N ALA A 68 -5.45 19.72 -13.92
CA ALA A 68 -6.16 20.51 -12.93
C ALA A 68 -6.66 19.63 -11.77
N ASP A 69 -6.68 20.21 -10.57
CA ASP A 69 -7.12 19.50 -9.36
C ASP A 69 -8.52 18.86 -9.54
N GLN A 70 -8.70 17.66 -9.00
CA GLN A 70 -9.91 16.82 -9.08
C GLN A 70 -10.25 16.25 -10.47
N SER A 71 -9.43 16.53 -11.50
CA SER A 71 -9.55 15.84 -12.79
C SER A 71 -9.22 14.35 -12.66
N SER A 72 -9.65 13.54 -13.63
CA SER A 72 -9.36 12.11 -13.61
C SER A 72 -9.13 11.50 -14.99
N ILE A 73 -8.38 10.40 -15.02
CA ILE A 73 -8.20 9.55 -16.20
C ILE A 73 -8.68 8.14 -15.82
N LEU A 74 -9.70 7.64 -16.51
CA LEU A 74 -10.19 6.28 -16.42
C LEU A 74 -9.79 5.53 -17.70
N VAL A 75 -9.06 4.43 -17.55
CA VAL A 75 -8.80 3.46 -18.61
C VAL A 75 -9.79 2.31 -18.44
N GLU A 76 -10.83 2.24 -19.27
CA GLU A 76 -11.81 1.15 -19.20
C GLU A 76 -11.17 -0.19 -19.60
N GLU A 77 -11.82 -1.31 -19.23
CA GLU A 77 -11.38 -2.64 -19.66
C GLU A 77 -11.17 -2.71 -21.18
N GLY A 78 -9.98 -3.13 -21.60
CA GLY A 78 -9.56 -3.19 -23.01
C GLY A 78 -9.09 -1.87 -23.62
N GLY A 79 -9.16 -0.75 -22.89
CA GLY A 79 -8.51 0.51 -23.25
C GLY A 79 -7.03 0.53 -22.84
N VAL A 80 -6.24 1.43 -23.44
CA VAL A 80 -4.80 1.55 -23.16
C VAL A 80 -4.39 3.01 -22.96
N LEU A 81 -3.66 3.28 -21.88
CA LEU A 81 -2.90 4.52 -21.66
C LEU A 81 -1.40 4.26 -21.85
N ASP A 82 -0.80 4.88 -22.86
CA ASP A 82 0.65 4.87 -23.07
C ASP A 82 1.24 6.23 -22.67
N LEU A 83 1.94 6.30 -21.55
CA LEU A 83 2.58 7.51 -21.03
C LEU A 83 4.09 7.50 -21.31
N ASN A 84 4.53 8.44 -22.15
CA ASN A 84 5.94 8.71 -22.42
C ASN A 84 6.36 10.14 -22.00
N GLY A 85 5.38 11.05 -21.85
CA GLY A 85 5.55 12.41 -21.34
C GLY A 85 5.24 12.50 -19.85
N LYS A 86 4.62 13.60 -19.43
CA LYS A 86 4.33 13.86 -18.01
C LYS A 86 2.86 14.15 -17.77
N LEU A 87 2.36 13.71 -16.61
CA LEU A 87 1.09 14.12 -16.04
C LEU A 87 1.37 14.81 -14.71
N ILE A 88 1.19 16.13 -14.67
CA ILE A 88 1.65 17.02 -13.60
C ILE A 88 0.46 17.65 -12.91
N GLY A 89 0.18 17.24 -11.68
CA GLY A 89 -0.84 17.86 -10.83
C GLY A 89 -0.45 19.28 -10.41
N GLU A 90 -1.44 20.14 -10.24
CA GLU A 90 -1.22 21.55 -9.88
C GLU A 90 -0.86 21.74 -8.39
N ASN A 91 -1.24 20.79 -7.54
CA ASN A 91 -1.15 20.95 -6.10
C ASN A 91 -0.50 19.75 -5.42
N LEU A 92 0.72 19.95 -4.93
CA LEU A 92 1.40 18.99 -4.07
C LEU A 92 1.99 19.71 -2.85
N ASN A 93 1.84 19.08 -1.69
CA ASN A 93 2.41 19.58 -0.44
C ASN A 93 3.36 18.52 0.13
N ALA A 94 4.66 18.70 -0.07
CA ALA A 94 5.68 17.83 0.49
C ALA A 94 6.05 18.26 1.92
N VAL A 95 6.42 17.26 2.71
CA VAL A 95 7.15 17.43 3.96
C VAL A 95 8.30 16.43 4.00
N LEU A 96 9.37 16.79 4.69
CA LEU A 96 10.50 15.89 4.93
C LEU A 96 10.37 15.29 6.32
N ARG A 97 10.06 14.00 6.40
CA ARG A 97 10.02 13.25 7.65
C ARG A 97 11.44 12.91 8.09
N VAL A 98 11.86 13.43 9.23
CA VAL A 98 13.20 13.24 9.77
C VAL A 98 13.21 12.20 10.88
N ASP A 99 14.14 11.25 10.80
CA ASP A 99 14.37 10.21 11.80
C ASP A 99 15.68 10.46 12.57
N ASN A 100 15.94 9.68 13.60
CA ASN A 100 17.18 9.71 14.34
C ASN A 100 18.39 9.50 13.39
N GLU A 101 19.46 10.25 13.62
CA GLU A 101 20.66 10.27 12.78
C GLU A 101 20.46 10.83 11.37
N SER A 102 19.26 11.32 11.03
CA SER A 102 19.04 12.08 9.79
C SER A 102 20.01 13.24 9.68
N VAL A 103 20.55 13.45 8.48
CA VAL A 103 21.39 14.60 8.16
C VAL A 103 20.79 15.35 6.99
N ILE A 104 20.49 16.62 7.22
CA ILE A 104 20.10 17.56 6.18
C ILE A 104 21.32 18.38 5.76
N ASN A 105 21.56 18.47 4.47
CA ASN A 105 22.53 19.39 3.89
C ASN A 105 21.78 20.65 3.40
N ALA A 106 21.92 21.74 4.15
CA ALA A 106 21.30 23.01 3.82
C ALA A 106 22.28 23.86 3.00
N ASP A 107 21.87 24.25 1.79
CA ASP A 107 22.65 25.12 0.90
C ASP A 107 21.86 26.38 0.53
N PHE A 108 22.30 27.52 1.08
CA PHE A 108 21.77 28.84 0.75
C PHE A 108 22.67 29.61 -0.24
N GLY A 109 23.49 28.88 -1.00
CA GLY A 109 24.41 29.39 -2.00
C GLY A 109 25.47 30.30 -1.39
N SER A 110 25.69 31.46 -2.04
CA SER A 110 26.73 32.42 -1.64
C SER A 110 26.32 33.34 -0.48
N LEU A 111 25.35 32.94 0.37
CA LEU A 111 24.92 33.73 1.52
C LEU A 111 26.05 33.82 2.55
N THR A 112 26.43 35.04 2.94
CA THR A 112 27.49 35.29 3.93
C THR A 112 27.07 36.32 4.97
N GLY A 113 27.52 36.16 6.21
CA GLY A 113 27.30 37.11 7.31
C GLY A 113 26.37 36.56 8.40
N GLU A 114 26.09 37.38 9.41
CA GLU A 114 25.15 37.02 10.48
C GLU A 114 23.71 36.93 9.94
N GLY A 115 22.91 36.05 10.53
CA GLY A 115 21.51 35.88 10.20
C GLY A 115 20.88 34.76 11.04
N GLN A 116 19.73 34.29 10.59
CA GLN A 116 18.97 33.22 11.24
C GLN A 116 18.71 32.06 10.29
N LEU A 117 18.96 30.85 10.77
CA LEU A 117 18.35 29.64 10.21
C LEU A 117 16.97 29.47 10.83
N ILE A 118 15.97 29.22 9.99
CA ILE A 118 14.60 28.98 10.40
C ILE A 118 14.17 27.62 9.87
N ILE A 119 13.75 26.72 10.74
CA ILE A 119 13.20 25.41 10.37
C ILE A 119 11.72 25.41 10.74
N ASN A 120 10.85 25.21 9.75
CA ASN A 120 9.40 25.14 9.96
C ASN A 120 8.96 23.67 9.88
N PHE A 121 8.18 23.25 10.88
CA PHE A 121 7.65 21.90 11.00
C PHE A 121 6.14 21.90 10.80
N ASP A 122 5.66 21.00 9.96
CA ASP A 122 4.22 20.70 9.84
C ASP A 122 3.78 19.73 10.94
N LEU A 123 4.69 18.85 11.36
CA LEU A 123 4.54 17.99 12.53
C LEU A 123 5.81 18.10 13.38
N PHE A 124 5.66 18.37 14.66
CA PHE A 124 6.76 18.40 15.62
C PHE A 124 6.54 17.35 16.70
N THR A 125 7.64 16.86 17.28
CA THR A 125 7.56 15.96 18.42
C THR A 125 7.62 16.72 19.74
N THR A 126 6.83 16.29 20.70
CA THR A 126 6.93 16.75 22.10
C THR A 126 7.98 15.98 22.89
N GLN A 127 8.51 14.90 22.33
CA GLN A 127 9.56 14.07 22.91
C GLN A 127 10.95 14.61 22.57
N TYR A 128 11.99 13.88 22.94
CA TYR A 128 13.37 14.30 22.76
C TYR A 128 13.71 14.48 21.27
N CYS A 129 14.05 15.70 20.90
CA CYS A 129 14.49 16.08 19.57
C CYS A 129 15.52 17.20 19.70
N ASN A 130 16.75 16.89 19.28
CA ASN A 130 17.84 17.86 19.22
C ASN A 130 18.36 17.92 17.80
N ILE A 131 18.88 19.09 17.44
CA ILE A 131 19.68 19.26 16.23
C ILE A 131 21.09 19.70 16.59
N THR A 132 22.05 19.29 15.77
CA THR A 132 23.45 19.70 15.87
C THR A 132 23.86 20.39 14.58
N ILE A 133 24.41 21.60 14.70
CA ILE A 133 24.97 22.38 13.60
C ILE A 133 26.39 22.79 13.99
N GLY A 134 27.39 22.30 13.25
CA GLY A 134 28.79 22.38 13.69
C GLY A 134 28.96 21.68 15.05
N ASP A 135 29.47 22.39 16.05
CA ASP A 135 29.67 21.88 17.41
C ASP A 135 28.53 22.27 18.38
N VAL A 136 27.47 22.91 17.88
CA VAL A 136 26.38 23.43 18.72
C VAL A 136 25.17 22.51 18.64
N LYS A 137 24.77 21.99 19.81
CA LYS A 137 23.59 21.16 19.99
C LYS A 137 22.45 21.97 20.62
N THR A 138 21.29 21.98 19.96
CA THR A 138 20.11 22.76 20.35
C THR A 138 18.92 21.84 20.52
N ASN A 139 18.18 21.99 21.62
CA ASN A 139 16.91 21.29 21.80
C ASN A 139 15.78 22.01 21.04
N ILE A 140 15.07 21.23 20.23
CA ILE A 140 13.97 21.70 19.39
C ILE A 140 12.65 20.97 19.68
N SER A 141 12.61 20.23 20.78
CA SER A 141 11.39 19.56 21.25
C SER A 141 10.26 20.56 21.45
N SER A 142 9.03 20.16 21.09
CA SER A 142 7.81 20.95 21.24
C SER A 142 7.80 22.29 20.49
N GLN A 143 8.58 22.42 19.41
CA GLN A 143 8.62 23.62 18.57
C GLN A 143 8.15 23.28 17.15
N ASP A 144 7.09 23.95 16.70
CA ASP A 144 6.63 23.97 15.31
C ASP A 144 7.51 24.86 14.42
N LYS A 145 8.28 25.75 15.04
CA LYS A 145 9.24 26.62 14.39
C LYS A 145 10.46 26.85 15.26
N VAL A 146 11.63 26.64 14.66
CA VAL A 146 12.94 26.84 15.31
C VAL A 146 13.67 27.98 14.60
N GLU A 147 14.12 28.98 15.36
CA GLU A 147 14.98 30.06 14.85
C GLU A 147 16.35 30.00 15.56
N ILE A 148 17.44 29.89 14.78
CA ILE A 148 18.81 29.77 15.29
C ILE A 148 19.66 30.88 14.67
N ASP A 149 20.22 31.75 15.52
CA ASP A 149 21.20 32.73 15.09
C ASP A 149 22.50 32.03 14.68
N MET A 150 22.98 32.31 13.47
CA MET A 150 24.24 31.75 12.97
C MET A 150 24.95 32.71 12.00
N THR A 151 26.21 32.40 11.69
CA THR A 151 26.98 33.10 10.66
C THR A 151 27.07 32.21 9.42
N PHE A 152 26.47 32.65 8.31
CA PHE A 152 26.62 32.00 7.02
C PHE A 152 27.98 32.34 6.41
N ASN A 153 28.61 31.36 5.76
CA ASN A 153 29.96 31.47 5.20
C ASN A 153 30.00 31.23 3.68
N GLY A 154 28.85 31.18 3.02
CA GLY A 154 28.73 30.95 1.58
C GLY A 154 28.99 29.50 1.16
N THR A 155 28.84 28.55 2.09
CA THR A 155 28.98 27.12 1.82
C THR A 155 27.86 26.31 2.48
N PRO A 156 27.50 25.13 1.94
CA PRO A 156 26.53 24.24 2.57
C PRO A 156 26.97 23.81 3.96
N PHE A 157 26.01 23.54 4.84
CA PHE A 157 26.27 22.99 6.18
C PHE A 157 25.28 21.88 6.53
N ASN A 158 25.68 21.04 7.48
CA ASN A 158 24.87 19.91 7.92
C ASN A 158 24.06 20.26 9.17
N ILE A 159 22.82 19.78 9.20
CA ILE A 159 21.94 19.75 10.36
C ILE A 159 21.71 18.28 10.68
N THR A 160 22.27 17.80 11.79
CA THR A 160 22.12 16.41 12.22
C THR A 160 21.05 16.31 13.30
N PHE A 161 20.10 15.40 13.12
CA PHE A 161 19.01 15.15 14.04
C PHE A 161 19.34 14.02 15.01
N GLU A 162 18.95 14.22 16.26
CA GLU A 162 18.98 13.19 17.30
C GLU A 162 17.58 13.14 17.94
N ILE A 163 16.87 12.05 17.66
CA ILE A 163 15.44 11.92 17.93
C ILE A 163 15.22 10.65 18.74
N TYR A 164 14.42 10.77 19.81
CA TYR A 164 13.86 9.64 20.52
C TYR A 164 12.37 9.88 20.69
N SER A 165 11.62 9.45 19.69
CA SER A 165 10.18 9.71 19.55
C SER A 165 9.55 8.70 18.60
N PHE A 166 8.34 8.25 18.92
CA PHE A 166 7.48 7.50 17.98
C PHE A 166 6.74 8.41 17.00
N ILE A 167 6.67 9.72 17.27
CA ILE A 167 6.18 10.74 16.34
C ILE A 167 7.40 11.39 15.69
N LEU A 168 7.64 11.09 14.42
CA LEU A 168 8.75 11.69 13.68
C LEU A 168 8.38 13.12 13.25
N PRO A 169 9.25 14.13 13.46
CA PRO A 169 9.03 15.47 12.96
C PRO A 169 8.97 15.50 11.42
N GLU A 170 8.14 16.38 10.88
CA GLU A 170 7.97 16.60 9.44
C GLU A 170 8.28 18.08 9.13
N ILE A 171 9.36 18.33 8.38
CA ILE A 171 9.81 19.67 8.00
C ILE A 171 9.11 20.09 6.71
N SER A 172 8.46 21.26 6.70
CA SER A 172 7.91 21.83 5.45
C SER A 172 8.91 22.72 4.72
N THR A 173 9.69 23.51 5.46
CA THR A 173 10.72 24.37 4.85
C THR A 173 11.90 24.61 5.77
N ILE A 174 13.05 24.86 5.15
CA ILE A 174 14.23 25.45 5.80
C ILE A 174 14.48 26.80 5.16
N GLN A 175 14.68 27.83 5.96
CA GLN A 175 14.86 29.19 5.49
C GLN A 175 16.09 29.84 6.12
N SER A 176 16.71 30.75 5.38
CA SER A 176 17.66 31.71 5.94
C SER A 176 17.00 33.08 6.01
N ARG A 177 17.24 33.85 7.08
CA ARG A 177 16.91 35.28 7.15
C ARG A 177 18.19 36.07 7.42
N ASP A 178 18.57 36.96 6.51
CA ASP A 178 19.73 37.83 6.70
C ASP A 178 19.43 39.05 7.61
N VAL A 179 20.45 39.83 7.97
CA VAL A 179 20.29 41.06 8.79
C VAL A 179 19.41 42.14 8.15
N ASN A 180 19.18 42.08 6.83
CA ASN A 180 18.29 43.00 6.11
C ASN A 180 16.85 42.46 6.05
N GLY A 181 16.60 41.27 6.60
CA GLY A 181 15.30 40.60 6.59
C GLY A 181 14.99 39.86 5.29
N VAL A 182 15.97 39.68 4.39
CA VAL A 182 15.80 38.90 3.15
C VAL A 182 15.72 37.42 3.50
N ILE A 183 14.70 36.74 2.98
CA ILE A 183 14.46 35.31 3.22
C ILE A 183 14.78 34.51 1.96
N GLN A 184 15.57 33.45 2.12
CA GLN A 184 15.70 32.38 1.13
C GLN A 184 15.04 31.13 1.70
N THR A 185 14.34 30.37 0.86
CA THR A 185 13.56 29.20 1.27
C THR A 185 13.96 28.00 0.44
N ILE A 186 14.26 26.90 1.13
CA ILE A 186 14.37 25.56 0.56
C ILE A 186 13.10 24.81 0.99
N ARG A 187 12.36 24.28 0.02
CA ARG A 187 11.14 23.49 0.28
C ARG A 187 11.51 22.05 0.59
N ALA A 188 10.64 21.34 1.30
CA ALA A 188 10.87 19.97 1.73
C ALA A 188 11.39 19.04 0.62
N GLU A 189 10.76 19.09 -0.56
CA GLU A 189 11.09 18.30 -1.74
C GLU A 189 12.46 18.63 -2.36
N ASP A 190 13.00 19.82 -2.07
CA ASP A 190 14.29 20.29 -2.56
C ASP A 190 15.43 20.11 -1.52
N ILE A 191 15.10 19.64 -0.30
CA ILE A 191 16.10 19.43 0.76
C ILE A 191 16.97 18.22 0.40
N ILE A 192 18.28 18.42 0.38
CA ILE A 192 19.25 17.31 0.25
C ILE A 192 19.41 16.66 1.63
N HIS A 193 19.15 15.36 1.73
CA HIS A 193 19.18 14.64 3.01
C HIS A 193 19.73 13.21 2.91
N THR A 194 20.05 12.65 4.08
CA THR A 194 20.31 11.22 4.29
C THR A 194 19.59 10.77 5.56
N GLY A 195 19.02 9.57 5.56
CA GLY A 195 18.29 9.02 6.72
C GLY A 195 16.88 9.60 6.95
N SER A 196 16.39 10.46 6.05
CA SER A 196 15.04 11.04 6.06
C SER A 196 14.24 10.54 4.86
N SER A 197 12.92 10.70 4.88
CA SER A 197 12.03 10.35 3.76
C SER A 197 11.08 11.50 3.41
N ILE A 198 10.81 11.68 2.12
CA ILE A 198 9.80 12.64 1.66
C ILE A 198 8.43 12.01 1.86
N ALA A 199 7.50 12.78 2.44
CA ALA A 199 6.10 12.42 2.54
C ALA A 199 5.23 13.49 1.88
N TRP A 200 4.14 13.09 1.25
CA TRP A 200 3.19 14.02 0.63
C TRP A 200 1.93 14.11 1.48
N LYS A 201 1.46 15.34 1.73
CA LYS A 201 0.31 15.63 2.59
C LYS A 201 -0.89 16.06 1.76
N GLY A 202 -2.07 15.79 2.31
CA GLY A 202 -3.34 16.15 1.69
C GLY A 202 -3.77 15.18 0.60
N GLU A 203 -4.82 15.58 -0.12
CA GLU A 203 -5.39 14.77 -1.19
C GLU A 203 -4.49 14.76 -2.44
N PRO A 204 -4.50 13.69 -3.23
CA PRO A 204 -3.93 13.69 -4.56
C PRO A 204 -4.52 14.79 -5.45
N SER A 205 -3.72 15.32 -6.38
CA SER A 205 -4.17 16.39 -7.28
C SER A 205 -5.16 15.85 -8.32
N PHE A 206 -4.91 14.66 -8.89
CA PHE A 206 -5.79 14.03 -9.88
C PHE A 206 -5.82 12.51 -9.73
N GLY A 207 -6.84 11.87 -10.31
CA GLY A 207 -7.01 10.41 -10.28
C GLY A 207 -6.57 9.71 -11.57
N VAL A 208 -5.99 8.52 -11.45
CA VAL A 208 -5.73 7.60 -12.56
C VAL A 208 -6.22 6.21 -12.17
N THR A 209 -7.35 5.78 -12.74
CA THR A 209 -7.90 4.45 -12.53
C THR A 209 -7.72 3.62 -13.80
N VAL A 210 -7.08 2.47 -13.67
CA VAL A 210 -6.75 1.60 -14.80
C VAL A 210 -7.49 0.29 -14.64
N GLU A 211 -8.60 0.10 -15.36
CA GLU A 211 -9.29 -1.20 -15.51
C GLU A 211 -8.78 -1.97 -16.74
N GLY A 212 -8.29 -1.25 -17.75
CA GLY A 212 -7.61 -1.81 -18.93
C GLY A 212 -6.11 -2.01 -18.72
N THR A 213 -5.30 -1.30 -19.52
CA THR A 213 -3.83 -1.36 -19.43
C THR A 213 -3.22 0.03 -19.40
N MET A 214 -2.23 0.24 -18.54
CA MET A 214 -1.37 1.43 -18.55
C MET A 214 0.08 1.01 -18.75
N ASN A 215 0.75 1.64 -19.70
CA ASN A 215 2.19 1.51 -19.92
C ASN A 215 2.83 2.88 -19.73
N SER A 216 3.61 3.05 -18.67
CA SER A 216 4.48 4.21 -18.49
C SER A 216 5.90 3.81 -18.89
N MET A 217 6.39 4.36 -20.00
CA MET A 217 7.66 4.00 -20.61
C MET A 217 8.55 5.24 -20.68
N GLY A 218 9.24 5.56 -19.59
CA GLY A 218 9.90 6.87 -19.44
C GLY A 218 8.96 7.97 -18.93
N GLY A 219 7.70 7.64 -18.64
CA GLY A 219 6.67 8.60 -18.22
C GLY A 219 6.82 9.09 -16.78
N GLU A 220 6.30 10.28 -16.50
CA GLU A 220 6.29 10.89 -15.17
C GLU A 220 4.87 11.14 -14.67
N PHE A 221 4.59 10.71 -13.45
CA PHE A 221 3.38 11.10 -12.71
C PHE A 221 3.77 11.98 -11.54
N GLN A 222 3.19 13.17 -11.45
CA GLN A 222 3.38 14.06 -10.31
C GLN A 222 2.03 14.39 -9.67
N GLY A 223 1.77 13.85 -8.46
CA GLY A 223 0.56 14.15 -7.70
C GLY A 223 -0.65 13.25 -7.98
N ALA A 224 -0.47 12.13 -8.70
CA ALA A 224 -1.57 11.25 -9.10
C ALA A 224 -2.02 10.32 -7.97
N ASN A 225 -3.31 9.98 -7.94
CA ASN A 225 -3.82 8.81 -7.23
C ASN A 225 -3.94 7.64 -8.21
N ILE A 226 -3.04 6.66 -8.13
CA ILE A 226 -2.99 5.57 -9.10
C ILE A 226 -3.64 4.31 -8.53
N THR A 227 -4.66 3.81 -9.24
CA THR A 227 -5.31 2.53 -8.94
C THR A 227 -5.25 1.61 -10.15
N CYS A 228 -4.66 0.42 -9.96
CA CYS A 228 -4.50 -0.63 -10.95
C CYS A 228 -5.54 -1.74 -10.72
N SER A 229 -6.70 -1.60 -11.36
CA SER A 229 -7.76 -2.61 -11.47
C SER A 229 -7.59 -3.53 -12.69
N GLY A 230 -6.63 -3.22 -13.56
CA GLY A 230 -6.15 -4.02 -14.68
C GLY A 230 -4.62 -4.11 -14.65
N GLY A 231 -3.96 -4.10 -15.81
CA GLY A 231 -2.50 -4.18 -15.91
C GLY A 231 -1.84 -2.80 -15.85
N CYS A 232 -0.89 -2.61 -14.94
CA CYS A 232 -0.05 -1.41 -14.89
C CYS A 232 1.43 -1.78 -15.09
N ASN A 233 2.11 -1.09 -15.99
CA ASN A 233 3.52 -1.30 -16.28
C ASN A 233 4.27 0.03 -16.15
N PHE A 234 5.29 0.06 -15.29
CA PHE A 234 6.19 1.19 -15.10
C PHE A 234 7.60 0.75 -15.49
N GLU A 235 8.13 1.33 -16.55
CA GLU A 235 9.48 1.10 -17.02
C GLU A 235 10.18 2.43 -17.25
N ASN A 236 11.32 2.66 -16.59
CA ASN A 236 12.03 3.94 -16.64
C ASN A 236 11.17 5.14 -16.18
N SER A 237 10.16 4.90 -15.35
CA SER A 237 9.18 5.92 -14.94
C SER A 237 9.59 6.64 -13.66
N THR A 238 9.06 7.85 -13.49
CA THR A 238 9.21 8.63 -12.25
C THR A 238 7.84 8.95 -11.66
N LEU A 239 7.65 8.65 -10.38
CA LEU A 239 6.41 8.91 -9.65
C LEU A 239 6.71 9.84 -8.47
N ILE A 240 6.31 11.10 -8.58
CA ILE A 240 6.53 12.14 -7.56
C ILE A 240 5.23 12.36 -6.83
N GLY A 241 5.16 11.99 -5.55
CA GLY A 241 3.92 12.10 -4.77
C GLY A 241 2.74 11.46 -5.47
N SER A 242 2.97 10.31 -6.09
CA SER A 242 1.92 9.50 -6.73
C SER A 242 1.75 8.12 -6.07
N ALA A 243 2.40 7.93 -4.92
CA ALA A 243 2.27 6.78 -4.04
C ALA A 243 1.33 7.08 -2.85
N PRO A 244 0.67 6.05 -2.27
CA PRO A 244 0.76 4.64 -2.64
C PRO A 244 0.04 4.31 -3.96
N ILE A 245 0.63 3.41 -4.76
CA ILE A 245 -0.08 2.79 -5.90
C ILE A 245 -0.95 1.64 -5.36
N ASN A 246 -2.25 1.66 -5.66
CA ASN A 246 -3.17 0.61 -5.22
C ASN A 246 -3.38 -0.43 -6.32
N VAL A 247 -2.87 -1.66 -6.13
CA VAL A 247 -3.05 -2.77 -7.08
C VAL A 247 -4.15 -3.69 -6.57
N LYS A 248 -5.27 -3.76 -7.30
CA LYS A 248 -6.48 -4.45 -6.84
C LYS A 248 -6.37 -5.99 -6.93
N ASN A 249 -7.25 -6.66 -6.20
CA ASN A 249 -7.29 -8.12 -6.15
C ASN A 249 -7.32 -8.76 -7.54
N GLY A 250 -6.42 -9.72 -7.78
CA GLY A 250 -6.36 -10.50 -9.01
C GLY A 250 -5.78 -9.76 -10.22
N THR A 251 -5.20 -8.57 -10.03
CA THR A 251 -4.60 -7.76 -11.10
C THR A 251 -3.07 -7.80 -11.00
N SER A 252 -2.37 -7.06 -11.87
CA SER A 252 -0.91 -7.11 -11.92
C SER A 252 -0.26 -5.74 -12.09
N LEU A 253 0.88 -5.57 -11.41
CA LEU A 253 1.79 -4.45 -11.60
C LEU A 253 3.19 -4.95 -11.98
N THR A 254 3.79 -4.34 -13.00
CA THR A 254 5.21 -4.49 -13.32
C THR A 254 5.90 -3.16 -13.06
N ALA A 255 7.00 -3.17 -12.33
CA ALA A 255 7.83 -1.99 -12.09
C ALA A 255 9.31 -2.35 -12.20
N GLU A 256 9.98 -1.72 -13.17
CA GLU A 256 11.40 -1.93 -13.44
C GLU A 256 12.08 -0.60 -13.75
N THR A 257 13.32 -0.44 -13.29
CA THR A 257 14.15 0.76 -13.57
C THR A 257 13.43 2.09 -13.29
N SER A 258 12.55 2.13 -12.29
CA SER A 258 11.69 3.29 -12.00
C SER A 258 11.94 3.86 -10.61
N SER A 259 11.53 5.11 -10.39
CA SER A 259 11.69 5.78 -9.09
C SER A 259 10.36 6.29 -8.53
N ILE A 260 10.14 6.07 -7.24
CA ILE A 260 9.04 6.64 -6.46
C ILE A 260 9.66 7.63 -5.47
N ILE A 261 9.19 8.89 -5.53
CA ILE A 261 9.71 10.00 -4.73
C ILE A 261 8.60 10.43 -3.78
N GLY A 262 8.63 9.84 -2.59
CA GLY A 262 7.71 10.11 -1.49
C GLY A 262 6.34 9.47 -1.66
N SER A 263 5.79 9.00 -0.54
CA SER A 263 4.44 8.46 -0.44
C SER A 263 3.55 9.29 0.49
N ARG A 264 2.23 9.17 0.33
CA ARG A 264 1.23 9.71 1.27
C ARG A 264 1.03 8.82 2.49
N THR A 265 1.37 7.55 2.37
CA THR A 265 1.35 6.56 3.46
C THR A 265 2.77 6.05 3.72
N ASP A 266 2.91 5.08 4.61
CA ASP A 266 4.13 4.32 4.87
C ASP A 266 4.38 3.20 3.84
N GLU A 267 3.68 3.20 2.70
CA GLU A 267 3.88 2.27 1.60
C GLU A 267 3.98 2.99 0.26
N ASP A 268 4.90 2.55 -0.61
CA ASP A 268 4.96 3.02 -1.99
C ASP A 268 3.93 2.31 -2.88
N ILE A 269 3.68 1.02 -2.64
CA ILE A 269 2.75 0.19 -3.42
C ILE A 269 2.01 -0.77 -2.48
N ILE A 270 0.69 -0.89 -2.66
CA ILE A 270 -0.16 -1.80 -1.89
C ILE A 270 -0.79 -2.82 -2.84
N LEU A 271 -0.40 -4.08 -2.70
CA LEU A 271 -0.98 -5.24 -3.40
C LEU A 271 -2.14 -5.78 -2.57
N HIS A 272 -3.35 -5.69 -3.10
CA HIS A 272 -4.54 -6.21 -2.40
C HIS A 272 -4.74 -7.69 -2.73
N ASP A 273 -4.91 -8.51 -1.69
CA ASP A 273 -5.28 -9.93 -1.81
C ASP A 273 -4.37 -10.72 -2.79
N ALA A 274 -4.94 -11.23 -3.89
CA ALA A 274 -4.27 -12.04 -4.90
C ALA A 274 -3.61 -11.21 -6.04
N ALA A 275 -3.43 -9.90 -5.86
CA ALA A 275 -2.69 -9.07 -6.81
C ALA A 275 -1.25 -9.58 -7.01
N VAL A 276 -0.70 -9.47 -8.21
CA VAL A 276 0.66 -9.94 -8.52
C VAL A 276 1.56 -8.76 -8.83
N ILE A 277 2.82 -8.84 -8.41
CA ILE A 277 3.85 -7.85 -8.73
C ILE A 277 5.05 -8.50 -9.41
N SER A 278 5.60 -7.83 -10.41
CA SER A 278 6.97 -8.03 -10.90
C SER A 278 7.77 -6.78 -10.54
N TYR A 279 8.69 -6.90 -9.58
CA TYR A 279 9.44 -5.78 -9.01
C TYR A 279 10.92 -6.16 -8.86
N ASP A 280 11.81 -5.41 -9.50
CA ASP A 280 13.26 -5.61 -9.36
C ASP A 280 13.86 -4.60 -8.39
N VAL A 281 14.15 -5.05 -7.17
CA VAL A 281 14.76 -4.25 -6.09
C VAL A 281 16.11 -3.62 -6.45
N ASN A 282 16.80 -4.12 -7.47
CA ASN A 282 18.10 -3.58 -7.88
C ASN A 282 17.99 -2.39 -8.83
N THR A 283 16.87 -2.28 -9.54
CA THR A 283 16.66 -1.22 -10.55
C THR A 283 15.59 -0.23 -10.11
N MET A 284 14.77 -0.60 -9.12
CA MET A 284 13.81 0.31 -8.49
C MET A 284 14.47 1.17 -7.41
N THR A 285 14.00 2.42 -7.30
CA THR A 285 14.31 3.30 -6.18
C THR A 285 13.00 3.74 -5.53
N GLY A 286 12.68 3.22 -4.35
CA GLY A 286 11.51 3.65 -3.57
C GLY A 286 11.77 4.90 -2.73
N THR A 287 10.77 5.33 -1.98
CA THR A 287 10.83 6.44 -1.02
C THR A 287 11.88 6.19 0.07
N GLY A 288 12.02 4.94 0.50
CA GLY A 288 12.99 4.49 1.51
C GLY A 288 12.67 4.93 2.94
N GLY A 289 13.62 4.71 3.85
CA GLY A 289 13.44 5.00 5.27
C GLY A 289 12.41 4.07 5.91
N THR A 290 11.38 4.64 6.56
CA THR A 290 10.28 3.89 7.18
C THR A 290 9.16 3.55 6.20
N THR A 291 9.31 3.87 4.91
CA THR A 291 8.30 3.59 3.89
C THR A 291 8.65 2.30 3.17
N ASP A 292 7.75 1.32 3.21
CA ASP A 292 7.92 0.06 2.51
C ASP A 292 7.81 0.24 1.00
N SER A 293 8.71 -0.41 0.26
CA SER A 293 8.70 -0.38 -1.21
C SER A 293 7.41 -1.00 -1.76
N TRP A 294 6.93 -2.06 -1.12
CA TRP A 294 5.58 -2.57 -1.32
C TRP A 294 5.16 -3.51 -0.19
N ILE A 295 3.84 -3.64 0.00
CA ILE A 295 3.23 -4.63 0.90
C ILE A 295 2.14 -5.44 0.17
N ARG A 296 1.87 -6.66 0.64
CA ARG A 296 0.65 -7.41 0.36
C ARG A 296 -0.31 -7.30 1.52
N LEU A 297 -1.43 -6.63 1.28
CA LEU A 297 -2.47 -6.36 2.25
C LEU A 297 -3.72 -7.18 1.95
N LEU A 298 -4.12 -8.02 2.89
CA LEU A 298 -5.40 -8.74 2.80
C LEU A 298 -6.58 -7.80 3.10
N SER A 299 -7.66 -7.91 2.34
CA SER A 299 -8.91 -7.17 2.55
C SER A 299 -9.58 -7.49 3.89
N GLN A 300 -9.42 -8.72 4.37
CA GLN A 300 -9.87 -9.26 5.65
C GLN A 300 -8.99 -10.45 6.01
N ARG A 301 -9.11 -11.02 7.21
CA ARG A 301 -8.37 -12.24 7.56
C ARG A 301 -9.21 -13.13 8.46
N VAL A 302 -10.10 -13.89 7.84
CA VAL A 302 -11.11 -14.69 8.53
C VAL A 302 -10.82 -16.18 8.38
N ILE A 303 -10.82 -16.90 9.49
CA ILE A 303 -10.83 -18.37 9.51
C ILE A 303 -12.23 -18.84 9.90
N GLN A 304 -12.82 -19.68 9.05
CA GLN A 304 -14.08 -20.35 9.27
C GLN A 304 -13.84 -21.80 9.66
N THR A 305 -14.51 -22.24 10.71
CA THR A 305 -14.50 -23.64 11.15
C THR A 305 -15.89 -24.28 11.05
N ASN A 306 -15.98 -25.60 11.23
CA ASN A 306 -17.24 -26.31 11.44
C ASN A 306 -17.71 -26.30 12.92
N LEU A 307 -17.05 -25.56 13.82
CA LEU A 307 -17.34 -25.51 15.25
C LEU A 307 -18.41 -24.45 15.60
N MET A 308 -19.57 -24.51 14.94
CA MET A 308 -20.70 -23.62 15.26
C MET A 308 -21.21 -23.84 16.68
N ASP A 309 -21.47 -22.75 17.41
CA ASP A 309 -21.89 -22.74 18.82
C ASP A 309 -20.97 -23.49 19.80
N ALA A 310 -19.81 -23.96 19.35
CA ALA A 310 -18.86 -24.67 20.17
C ALA A 310 -17.83 -23.68 20.73
N GLY A 311 -17.69 -23.62 22.05
CA GLY A 311 -16.66 -22.79 22.65
C GLY A 311 -15.29 -23.31 22.24
N ALA A 312 -14.52 -22.56 21.47
CA ALA A 312 -13.14 -22.89 21.11
C ALA A 312 -12.25 -21.65 21.26
N THR A 313 -11.06 -21.84 21.81
CA THR A 313 -10.02 -20.81 21.84
C THR A 313 -9.18 -20.87 20.58
N VAL A 314 -8.72 -19.70 20.14
CA VAL A 314 -7.80 -19.55 19.02
C VAL A 314 -6.55 -18.87 19.57
N HIS A 315 -5.42 -19.54 19.50
CA HIS A 315 -4.12 -18.95 19.77
C HIS A 315 -3.42 -18.69 18.43
N PHE A 316 -2.73 -17.56 18.30
CA PHE A 316 -1.99 -17.23 17.10
C PHE A 316 -0.63 -16.63 17.45
N GLU A 317 0.37 -16.95 16.64
CA GLU A 317 1.72 -16.41 16.76
C GLU A 317 2.21 -15.89 15.40
N GLY A 318 3.00 -14.81 15.42
CA GLY A 318 3.69 -14.30 14.24
C GLY A 318 2.80 -13.62 13.21
N ILE A 319 1.57 -13.22 13.56
CA ILE A 319 0.60 -12.66 12.61
C ILE A 319 0.97 -11.22 12.23
N GLY A 320 1.06 -10.95 10.93
CA GLY A 320 1.22 -9.63 10.37
C GLY A 320 2.66 -9.14 10.25
N TRP A 321 2.81 -7.91 9.78
CA TRP A 321 4.09 -7.19 9.70
C TRP A 321 4.85 -7.16 11.04
N SER A 322 4.13 -6.97 12.15
CA SER A 322 4.71 -6.88 13.50
C SER A 322 4.96 -8.22 14.19
N GLY A 323 4.55 -9.34 13.59
CA GLY A 323 4.63 -10.65 14.23
C GLY A 323 3.78 -10.73 15.51
N ASP A 324 2.52 -10.29 15.44
CA ASP A 324 1.61 -10.24 16.58
C ASP A 324 1.28 -11.65 17.10
N ASN A 325 1.29 -11.78 18.43
CA ASN A 325 0.83 -12.97 19.13
C ASN A 325 -0.43 -12.64 19.94
N GLY A 326 -1.30 -13.61 20.14
CA GLY A 326 -2.46 -13.42 20.99
C GLY A 326 -3.45 -14.57 21.02
N ASP A 327 -4.53 -14.33 21.75
CA ASP A 327 -5.62 -15.27 21.92
C ASP A 327 -6.94 -14.63 21.47
N ASN A 328 -7.83 -15.46 20.94
CA ASN A 328 -9.19 -15.12 20.54
C ASN A 328 -10.12 -16.30 20.81
N ILE A 329 -11.41 -16.13 20.52
CA ILE A 329 -12.44 -17.17 20.65
C ILE A 329 -13.24 -17.19 19.36
N LEU A 330 -13.68 -18.37 18.92
CA LEU A 330 -14.62 -18.47 17.82
C LEU A 330 -15.96 -17.78 18.17
N ASP A 331 -16.55 -17.11 17.20
CA ASP A 331 -17.92 -16.60 17.32
C ASP A 331 -18.97 -17.72 17.23
N GLU A 332 -20.25 -17.37 17.37
CA GLU A 332 -21.38 -18.32 17.28
C GLU A 332 -21.44 -19.07 15.93
N ASN A 333 -20.86 -18.50 14.87
CA ASN A 333 -20.81 -19.10 13.54
C ASN A 333 -19.53 -19.93 13.32
N GLY A 334 -18.71 -20.13 14.35
CA GLY A 334 -17.45 -20.86 14.26
C GLY A 334 -16.35 -20.07 13.53
N ARG A 335 -16.39 -18.74 13.55
CA ARG A 335 -15.43 -17.86 12.85
C ARG A 335 -14.51 -17.12 13.81
N VAL A 336 -13.32 -16.80 13.34
CA VAL A 336 -12.43 -15.82 13.97
C VAL A 336 -11.92 -14.86 12.90
N ASP A 337 -11.96 -13.56 13.22
CA ASP A 337 -11.30 -12.51 12.44
C ASP A 337 -9.99 -12.14 13.13
N LEU A 338 -8.88 -12.42 12.45
CA LEU A 338 -7.52 -12.10 12.88
C LEU A 338 -7.03 -10.77 12.27
N GLY A 339 -7.77 -10.20 11.31
CA GLY A 339 -7.41 -9.02 10.54
C GLY A 339 -7.81 -7.70 11.19
N THR A 340 -7.81 -7.62 12.52
CA THR A 340 -8.36 -6.48 13.28
C THR A 340 -7.55 -5.17 13.15
N SER A 341 -6.40 -5.22 12.49
CA SER A 341 -5.58 -4.05 12.15
C SER A 341 -4.98 -4.23 10.75
N GLU A 342 -4.48 -3.15 10.17
CA GLU A 342 -3.69 -3.22 8.93
C GLU A 342 -2.44 -4.09 9.10
N ALA A 343 -1.65 -3.86 10.15
CA ALA A 343 -0.45 -4.64 10.43
C ALA A 343 -0.69 -6.15 10.42
N ARG A 344 -1.81 -6.63 11.00
CA ARG A 344 -2.19 -8.06 11.03
C ARG A 344 -2.64 -8.64 9.68
N ARG A 345 -2.94 -7.76 8.70
CA ARG A 345 -3.36 -8.14 7.35
C ARG A 345 -2.22 -8.09 6.34
N ILE A 346 -1.04 -7.58 6.73
CA ILE A 346 0.17 -7.58 5.90
C ILE A 346 0.85 -8.94 6.01
N ILE A 347 1.04 -9.64 4.89
CA ILE A 347 1.57 -11.03 4.87
C ILE A 347 2.88 -11.18 4.08
N GLU A 348 3.25 -10.18 3.29
CA GLU A 348 4.41 -10.19 2.40
C GLU A 348 4.81 -8.74 2.11
N TRP A 349 6.10 -8.46 1.98
CA TRP A 349 6.58 -7.10 1.76
C TRP A 349 8.01 -7.00 1.22
N VAL A 350 8.36 -5.81 0.73
CA VAL A 350 9.74 -5.36 0.60
C VAL A 350 9.88 -4.04 1.35
N ASP A 351 10.79 -4.00 2.31
CA ASP A 351 10.98 -2.82 3.16
C ASP A 351 11.59 -1.62 2.39
N GLY A 352 11.73 -0.48 3.08
CA GLY A 352 12.37 0.71 2.51
C GLY A 352 13.86 0.55 2.16
N ASN A 353 14.51 -0.55 2.58
CA ASN A 353 15.89 -0.89 2.23
C ASN A 353 15.97 -1.91 1.09
N GLY A 354 14.84 -2.32 0.50
CA GLY A 354 14.79 -3.33 -0.55
C GLY A 354 14.93 -4.77 -0.03
N VAL A 355 14.74 -5.00 1.27
CA VAL A 355 14.79 -6.33 1.88
C VAL A 355 13.41 -6.96 1.82
N TYR A 356 13.33 -8.13 1.18
CA TYR A 356 12.12 -8.93 1.16
C TYR A 356 11.85 -9.54 2.53
N GLY A 357 10.60 -9.46 2.97
CA GLY A 357 10.08 -10.16 4.13
C GLY A 357 8.75 -10.83 3.82
N SER A 358 8.47 -11.89 4.57
CA SER A 358 7.17 -12.55 4.56
C SER A 358 6.84 -12.94 5.99
N GLU A 359 5.56 -13.01 6.26
CA GLU A 359 5.05 -13.51 7.52
C GLU A 359 5.49 -14.97 7.76
N ASP A 360 5.83 -15.27 9.01
CA ASP A 360 6.09 -16.61 9.54
C ASP A 360 5.19 -16.79 10.76
N SER A 361 4.06 -17.47 10.57
CA SER A 361 2.94 -17.44 11.52
C SER A 361 2.25 -18.80 11.63
N GLU A 362 1.62 -19.01 12.79
CA GLU A 362 0.79 -20.18 13.04
C GLU A 362 -0.50 -19.82 13.79
N VAL A 363 -1.52 -20.65 13.61
CA VAL A 363 -2.80 -20.55 14.33
C VAL A 363 -3.16 -21.91 14.91
N LEU A 364 -3.36 -21.95 16.22
CA LEU A 364 -3.83 -23.11 16.95
C LEU A 364 -5.29 -22.89 17.38
N ILE A 365 -6.21 -23.75 16.93
CA ILE A 365 -7.60 -23.72 17.37
C ILE A 365 -7.83 -24.92 18.28
N THR A 366 -8.30 -24.66 19.51
CA THR A 366 -8.53 -25.65 20.56
C THR A 366 -9.99 -25.64 20.98
N LEU A 367 -10.66 -26.78 20.88
CA LEU A 367 -12.02 -26.93 21.38
C LEU A 367 -12.03 -26.93 22.93
N ASN A 368 -12.82 -26.04 23.54
CA ASN A 368 -12.94 -25.98 24.99
C ASN A 368 -13.84 -27.10 25.51
N GLY A 369 -13.30 -27.96 26.36
CA GLY A 369 -14.04 -29.10 26.94
C GLY A 369 -13.22 -29.97 27.90
N GLY A 370 -11.90 -29.81 27.91
CA GLY A 370 -10.99 -30.61 28.72
C GLY A 370 -10.80 -32.04 28.17
N VAL A 371 -9.91 -32.79 28.81
CA VAL A 371 -9.65 -34.20 28.47
C VAL A 371 -10.76 -35.09 29.05
N THR A 372 -11.52 -35.75 28.17
CA THR A 372 -12.46 -36.84 28.52
C THR A 372 -12.13 -38.07 27.68
N THR A 373 -12.75 -39.21 28.00
CA THR A 373 -12.66 -40.44 27.18
C THR A 373 -13.07 -40.24 25.72
N TRP A 374 -13.75 -39.12 25.43
CA TRP A 374 -14.21 -38.72 24.10
C TRP A 374 -13.74 -37.30 23.76
N SER A 375 -12.67 -36.78 24.37
CA SER A 375 -12.20 -35.42 24.09
C SER A 375 -10.70 -35.20 24.30
N GLU A 376 -9.87 -36.01 23.64
CA GLU A 376 -8.44 -35.74 23.51
C GLU A 376 -8.11 -35.29 22.07
N GLY A 377 -7.33 -34.23 21.91
CA GLY A 377 -6.68 -33.90 20.63
C GLY A 377 -7.53 -33.17 19.57
N TYR A 378 -8.47 -32.29 19.96
CA TYR A 378 -9.23 -31.43 19.02
C TYR A 378 -8.47 -30.19 18.54
N ASP A 379 -7.18 -30.16 18.79
CA ASP A 379 -6.34 -29.03 18.46
C ASP A 379 -5.97 -29.13 16.98
N ILE A 380 -6.31 -28.09 16.21
CA ILE A 380 -5.82 -27.95 14.85
C ILE A 380 -4.76 -26.86 14.82
N LEU A 381 -3.57 -27.24 14.40
CA LEU A 381 -2.49 -26.31 14.07
C LEU A 381 -2.54 -26.01 12.57
N ILE A 382 -2.61 -24.73 12.24
CA ILE A 382 -2.52 -24.20 10.88
C ILE A 382 -1.15 -23.51 10.78
N ASP A 383 -0.19 -24.23 10.23
CA ASP A 383 1.21 -23.80 10.05
C ASP A 383 1.64 -24.07 8.59
N PRO A 384 1.90 -23.00 7.79
CA PRO A 384 1.77 -21.60 8.16
C PRO A 384 0.31 -21.16 8.26
N ALA A 385 0.03 -20.05 8.95
CA ALA A 385 -1.30 -19.47 8.99
C ALA A 385 -1.77 -19.06 7.57
N PRO A 386 -3.09 -18.97 7.33
CA PRO A 386 -3.59 -18.68 6.00
C PRO A 386 -3.19 -17.29 5.50
N THR A 387 -2.70 -17.24 4.27
CA THR A 387 -2.31 -16.02 3.53
C THR A 387 -3.38 -15.57 2.54
N THR A 388 -4.62 -16.04 2.71
CA THR A 388 -5.78 -15.62 1.92
C THR A 388 -6.78 -14.88 2.81
N PRO A 389 -7.61 -13.98 2.25
CA PRO A 389 -8.53 -13.19 3.08
C PRO A 389 -9.56 -14.02 3.85
N TYR A 390 -9.90 -15.17 3.28
CA TYR A 390 -10.82 -16.14 3.87
C TYR A 390 -10.20 -17.54 3.77
N HIS A 391 -10.31 -18.31 4.85
CA HIS A 391 -9.84 -19.68 4.92
C HIS A 391 -10.86 -20.55 5.64
N GLU A 392 -11.19 -21.70 5.07
CA GLU A 392 -12.04 -22.71 5.70
C GLU A 392 -11.19 -23.87 6.20
N VAL A 393 -11.41 -24.24 7.46
CA VAL A 393 -10.77 -25.40 8.09
C VAL A 393 -11.84 -26.27 8.74
N SER A 394 -11.79 -27.58 8.50
CA SER A 394 -12.68 -28.53 9.17
C SER A 394 -11.94 -29.18 10.31
N ILE A 395 -12.55 -29.21 11.48
CA ILE A 395 -12.05 -29.86 12.68
C ILE A 395 -12.80 -31.17 12.84
N ASP A 396 -12.06 -32.27 12.94
CA ASP A 396 -12.65 -33.60 13.11
C ASP A 396 -13.33 -33.67 14.48
N LEU A 397 -14.61 -34.07 14.48
CA LEU A 397 -15.44 -34.16 15.68
C LEU A 397 -15.83 -35.61 15.96
N PRO A 398 -15.97 -36.00 17.23
CA PRO A 398 -16.54 -37.29 17.58
C PRO A 398 -18.03 -37.27 17.24
N PHE A 399 -18.56 -38.40 16.84
CA PHE A 399 -20.00 -38.58 16.66
C PHE A 399 -20.46 -39.71 17.57
N VAL A 400 -21.12 -39.37 18.67
CA VAL A 400 -21.56 -40.37 19.66
C VAL A 400 -22.84 -41.06 19.16
N SER A 401 -22.74 -42.34 18.83
CA SER A 401 -23.85 -43.22 18.53
C SER A 401 -24.29 -43.99 19.78
N ILE A 402 -25.60 -44.10 20.00
CA ILE A 402 -26.15 -44.97 21.05
C ILE A 402 -26.33 -46.37 20.45
N ASP A 403 -25.48 -47.29 20.86
CA ASP A 403 -25.51 -48.68 20.38
C ASP A 403 -26.61 -49.48 21.06
N SER A 404 -26.83 -49.26 22.37
CA SER A 404 -27.89 -49.93 23.12
C SER A 404 -28.30 -49.19 24.40
N VAL A 405 -29.55 -49.41 24.80
CA VAL A 405 -30.09 -48.98 26.10
C VAL A 405 -30.76 -50.19 26.75
N VAL A 406 -30.26 -50.60 27.92
CA VAL A 406 -30.74 -51.79 28.63
C VAL A 406 -31.08 -51.42 30.06
N ALA A 407 -32.22 -51.88 30.57
CA ALA A 407 -32.58 -51.68 31.96
C ALA A 407 -31.56 -52.37 32.89
N GLU A 408 -31.18 -51.71 33.98
CA GLU A 408 -30.24 -52.26 34.95
C GLU A 408 -30.80 -53.51 35.64
N ASP A 409 -32.13 -53.61 35.74
CA ASP A 409 -32.85 -54.77 36.28
C ASP A 409 -34.13 -55.02 35.46
N THR A 410 -34.73 -56.18 35.66
CA THR A 410 -36.06 -56.54 35.13
C THR A 410 -37.19 -56.32 36.13
N SER A 411 -36.86 -55.89 37.36
CA SER A 411 -37.81 -55.64 38.44
C SER A 411 -37.58 -54.29 39.12
N GLY A 412 -38.66 -53.62 39.55
CA GLY A 412 -38.60 -52.27 40.13
C GLY A 412 -39.64 -52.03 41.23
N THR A 413 -39.45 -50.98 42.02
CA THR A 413 -40.42 -50.57 43.03
C THR A 413 -41.42 -49.59 42.43
N ALA A 414 -42.72 -49.78 42.69
CA ALA A 414 -43.76 -48.85 42.24
C ALA A 414 -43.43 -47.41 42.65
N ASN A 415 -43.56 -46.48 41.71
CA ASN A 415 -43.23 -45.05 41.86
C ASN A 415 -41.74 -44.73 42.07
N LYS A 416 -40.82 -45.62 41.70
CA LYS A 416 -39.37 -45.33 41.60
C LYS A 416 -38.87 -45.58 40.18
N GLY A 417 -37.98 -44.71 39.70
CA GLY A 417 -37.28 -44.90 38.43
C GLY A 417 -36.35 -46.12 38.49
N LEU A 418 -36.22 -46.82 37.36
CA LEU A 418 -35.31 -47.93 37.18
C LEU A 418 -34.06 -47.42 36.43
N GLY A 419 -32.87 -47.81 36.88
CA GLY A 419 -31.62 -47.45 36.20
C GLY A 419 -31.56 -48.02 34.79
N VAL A 420 -30.81 -47.35 33.91
CA VAL A 420 -30.52 -47.82 32.55
C VAL A 420 -29.01 -47.78 32.30
N MET A 421 -28.51 -48.83 31.66
CA MET A 421 -27.17 -48.91 31.12
C MET A 421 -27.24 -48.52 29.64
N VAL A 422 -26.44 -47.52 29.26
CA VAL A 422 -26.32 -47.06 27.87
C VAL A 422 -24.95 -47.46 27.36
N THR A 423 -24.90 -48.15 26.22
CA THR A 423 -23.64 -48.38 25.47
C THR A 423 -23.59 -47.38 24.33
N VAL A 424 -22.45 -46.69 24.20
CA VAL A 424 -22.21 -45.71 23.15
C VAL A 424 -20.89 -45.99 22.44
N SER A 425 -20.81 -45.62 21.18
CA SER A 425 -19.61 -45.68 20.33
C SER A 425 -19.35 -44.33 19.66
N ASN A 426 -18.08 -44.02 19.38
CA ASN A 426 -17.72 -42.91 18.51
C ASN A 426 -17.70 -43.42 17.06
N THR A 427 -18.54 -42.84 16.22
CA THR A 427 -18.60 -43.08 14.77
C THR A 427 -18.13 -41.87 13.97
N GLY A 428 -17.57 -40.86 14.63
CA GLY A 428 -16.98 -39.69 13.99
C GLY A 428 -15.52 -39.92 13.60
N ASP A 429 -14.93 -38.92 12.97
CA ASP A 429 -13.57 -38.98 12.43
C ASP A 429 -12.49 -38.65 13.48
N ALA A 430 -12.89 -38.03 14.59
CA ALA A 430 -12.01 -37.84 15.73
C ALA A 430 -11.73 -39.15 16.49
N PRO A 431 -10.50 -39.39 17.00
CA PRO A 431 -10.09 -40.63 17.64
C PRO A 431 -10.78 -40.99 18.97
#